data_AF-A0A5C5SHZ0-F1
#
_entry.id   AF-A0A5C5SHZ0-F1
#
_cell.length_a   1.000
_cell.length_b   1.000
_cell.length_c   1.000
_cell.angle_alpha   90.00
_cell.angle_beta   90.00
_cell.angle_gamma   90.00
#
_symmetry.space_group_name_H-M   'P 1'
#
loop_
_entity.id
_entity.type
_entity.pdbx_description
1 polymer ?
#
loop_
_entity_poly.entity_id
_entity_poly.type
_entity_poly.pdbx_seq_one_letter_code
_entity_poly.pdbx_strand_id
1 'polypeptide(L)'
;MQLLIHRNFTVLASDGLVSSGDGARLAADGQFKTKMKRILDMASEMVSTTCWALSSFDTACRLNLSGAANDPDVKVVAPALLKYFRINIDFADQAAVRKHLSRVDRIRMVYQTISTGLTLRECNIIIETMAATTKARVALEQKKRDGASPIRRAFGFTDEFGHKQWQMSIGDIELNLSYVNGEPPDTVARTVVHEGSHKFANTKDVLYKDGSFAKLPSDQFEEAKQYGIIGANDQPEFTLPGRTKKLRPMAGTEKGTENVITDERWLENADSYAWAARRIWKHKTNFRRAA
;
A
#
# COMPACT_ATOMS: atom_id res chain seq x y z
N MET A 1 -20.30 3.74 -19.19
CA MET A 1 -19.80 3.64 -20.59
C MET A 1 -18.37 3.11 -20.60
N GLN A 2 -17.99 2.18 -21.49
CA GLN A 2 -16.60 1.69 -21.57
C GLN A 2 -15.66 2.73 -22.20
N LEU A 3 -14.55 3.04 -21.52
CA LEU A 3 -13.51 3.97 -21.99
C LEU A 3 -12.34 3.22 -22.62
N LEU A 4 -11.86 2.16 -21.98
CA LEU A 4 -10.82 1.27 -22.51
C LEU A 4 -10.83 -0.08 -21.77
N ILE A 5 -10.35 -1.12 -22.45
CA ILE A 5 -9.94 -2.39 -21.84
C ILE A 5 -8.42 -2.46 -21.91
N HIS A 6 -7.78 -2.83 -20.80
CA HIS A 6 -6.34 -3.00 -20.74
C HIS A 6 -6.00 -4.19 -19.83
N ARG A 7 -5.52 -5.28 -20.45
CA ARG A 7 -5.30 -6.56 -19.76
C ARG A 7 -6.62 -7.03 -19.11
N ASN A 8 -6.62 -7.21 -17.80
CA ASN A 8 -7.76 -7.62 -16.99
C ASN A 8 -8.54 -6.43 -16.38
N PHE A 9 -8.18 -5.19 -16.75
CA PHE A 9 -8.88 -3.99 -16.32
C PHE A 9 -9.88 -3.51 -17.37
N THR A 10 -11.09 -3.19 -16.91
CA THR A 10 -12.10 -2.49 -17.70
C THR A 10 -12.28 -1.10 -17.10
N VAL A 11 -11.91 -0.06 -17.83
CA VAL A 11 -12.10 1.33 -17.38
C VAL A 11 -13.43 1.84 -17.92
N LEU A 12 -14.29 2.30 -17.01
CA LEU A 12 -15.64 2.76 -17.29
C LEU A 12 -15.80 4.21 -16.86
N ALA A 13 -16.57 5.00 -17.61
CA ALA A 13 -17.12 6.25 -17.11
C ALA A 13 -18.40 5.95 -16.32
N SER A 14 -18.49 6.57 -15.12
CA SER A 14 -19.72 6.66 -14.32
C SER A 14 -20.87 7.31 -15.09
N ASP A 15 -22.10 7.06 -14.65
CA ASP A 15 -23.29 7.58 -15.31
C ASP A 15 -23.31 9.11 -15.37
N GLY A 16 -22.84 9.79 -14.31
CA GLY A 16 -22.73 11.25 -14.30
C GLY A 16 -21.79 11.81 -15.38
N LEU A 17 -20.68 11.11 -15.68
CA LEU A 17 -19.79 11.48 -16.78
C LEU A 17 -20.41 11.16 -18.14
N VAL A 18 -21.21 10.10 -18.24
CA VAL A 18 -21.92 9.78 -19.49
C VAL A 18 -22.96 10.84 -19.80
N SER A 19 -23.80 11.21 -18.83
CA SER A 19 -24.87 12.19 -19.01
C SER A 19 -24.35 13.60 -19.34
N SER A 20 -23.16 13.95 -18.88
CA SER A 20 -22.52 15.25 -19.19
C SER A 20 -21.78 15.28 -20.53
N GLY A 21 -21.70 14.15 -21.25
CA GLY A 21 -20.93 14.02 -22.50
C GLY A 21 -19.42 13.84 -22.30
N ASP A 22 -18.92 13.97 -21.07
CA ASP A 22 -17.51 13.77 -20.74
C ASP A 22 -17.04 12.34 -20.96
N GLY A 23 -17.92 11.34 -20.77
CA GLY A 23 -17.63 9.95 -21.07
C GLY A 23 -17.23 9.74 -22.53
N ALA A 24 -17.95 10.38 -23.47
CA ALA A 24 -17.64 10.30 -24.90
C ALA A 24 -16.32 11.01 -25.24
N ARG A 25 -16.07 12.17 -24.62
CA ARG A 25 -14.81 12.90 -24.76
C ARG A 25 -13.61 12.08 -24.28
N LEU A 26 -13.68 11.49 -23.09
CA LEU A 26 -12.63 10.62 -22.55
C LEU A 26 -12.43 9.35 -23.39
N ALA A 27 -13.52 8.79 -23.95
CA ALA A 27 -13.45 7.65 -24.85
C ALA A 27 -12.77 7.99 -26.19
N ALA A 28 -12.73 9.26 -26.61
CA ALA A 28 -11.98 9.70 -27.78
C ALA A 28 -10.55 10.19 -27.46
N ASP A 29 -10.27 10.50 -26.19
CA ASP A 29 -8.99 11.08 -25.76
C ASP A 29 -7.86 10.02 -25.69
N GLY A 30 -6.97 10.05 -26.69
CA GLY A 30 -5.80 9.19 -26.76
C GLY A 30 -4.77 9.44 -25.65
N GLN A 31 -4.65 10.66 -25.14
CA GLN A 31 -3.73 10.99 -24.06
C GLN A 31 -4.23 10.42 -22.74
N PHE A 32 -5.52 10.60 -22.44
CA PHE A 32 -6.17 9.98 -21.28
C PHE A 32 -6.00 8.46 -21.29
N LYS A 33 -6.30 7.80 -22.42
CA LYS A 33 -6.15 6.34 -22.54
C LYS A 33 -4.72 5.88 -22.32
N THR A 34 -3.75 6.58 -22.89
CA THR A 34 -2.31 6.26 -22.71
C THR A 34 -1.89 6.43 -21.26
N LYS A 35 -2.34 7.51 -20.61
CA LYS A 35 -2.10 7.76 -19.19
C LYS A 35 -2.68 6.63 -18.32
N MET A 36 -3.92 6.24 -18.59
CA MET A 36 -4.58 5.15 -17.87
C MET A 36 -3.87 3.80 -18.04
N LYS A 37 -3.49 3.42 -19.26
CA LYS A 37 -2.70 2.20 -19.48
C LYS A 37 -1.41 2.20 -18.64
N ARG A 38 -0.68 3.32 -18.65
CA ARG A 38 0.54 3.50 -17.86
C ARG A 38 0.29 3.40 -16.35
N ILE A 39 -0.80 4.00 -15.85
CA ILE A 39 -1.21 3.90 -14.44
C ILE A 39 -1.44 2.44 -14.04
N LEU A 40 -2.19 1.70 -14.85
CA LEU A 40 -2.56 0.31 -14.57
C LEU A 40 -1.36 -0.64 -14.67
N ASP A 41 -0.50 -0.45 -15.67
CA ASP A 41 0.77 -1.19 -15.77
C ASP A 41 1.65 -0.96 -14.55
N MET A 42 1.83 0.31 -14.15
CA MET A 42 2.60 0.66 -12.96
C MET A 42 2.00 0.07 -11.67
N ALA A 43 0.67 0.05 -11.53
CA ALA A 43 0.03 -0.53 -10.34
C ALA A 43 0.33 -2.03 -10.22
N SER A 44 0.18 -2.78 -11.32
CA SER A 44 0.49 -4.21 -11.35
C SER A 44 1.99 -4.48 -11.16
N GLU A 45 2.86 -3.68 -11.78
CA GLU A 45 4.32 -3.78 -11.62
C GLU A 45 4.77 -3.47 -10.19
N MET A 46 4.16 -2.48 -9.52
CA MET A 46 4.50 -2.14 -8.13
C MET A 46 4.27 -3.33 -7.21
N VAL A 47 3.15 -4.03 -7.37
CA VAL A 47 2.80 -5.18 -6.54
C VAL A 47 3.66 -6.38 -6.91
N SER A 48 3.82 -6.72 -8.19
CA SER A 48 4.61 -7.87 -8.61
C SER A 48 6.09 -7.73 -8.26
N THR A 49 6.69 -6.55 -8.46
CA THR A 49 8.08 -6.25 -8.06
C THR A 49 8.26 -6.42 -6.56
N THR A 50 7.26 -6.03 -5.77
CA THR A 50 7.31 -6.16 -4.31
C THR A 50 7.21 -7.61 -3.86
N CYS A 51 6.34 -8.41 -4.48
CA CYS A 51 6.29 -9.86 -4.25
C CYS A 51 7.65 -10.53 -4.48
N TRP A 52 8.28 -10.23 -5.62
CA TRP A 52 9.61 -10.74 -5.96
C TRP A 52 10.67 -10.29 -4.96
N ALA A 53 10.74 -9.00 -4.66
CA ALA A 53 11.74 -8.46 -3.74
C ALA A 53 11.60 -9.04 -2.32
N LEU A 54 10.38 -9.25 -1.83
CA LEU A 54 10.14 -9.89 -0.52
C LEU A 54 10.56 -11.37 -0.53
N SER A 55 10.39 -12.08 -1.65
CA SER A 55 10.86 -13.47 -1.79
C SER A 55 12.39 -13.56 -1.80
N SER A 56 13.06 -12.66 -2.53
CA SER A 56 14.53 -12.56 -2.53
C SER A 56 15.06 -12.19 -1.14
N PHE A 57 14.40 -11.23 -0.48
CA PHE A 57 14.72 -10.82 0.90
C PHE A 57 14.70 -12.01 1.87
N ASP A 58 13.61 -12.78 1.87
CA ASP A 58 13.47 -13.95 2.75
C ASP A 58 14.55 -15.00 2.45
N THR A 59 14.80 -15.26 1.16
CA THR A 59 15.85 -16.19 0.72
C THR A 59 17.24 -15.75 1.21
N ALA A 60 17.58 -14.47 1.04
CA ALA A 60 18.87 -13.92 1.48
C ALA A 60 19.04 -14.04 3.00
N CYS A 61 17.99 -13.73 3.77
CA CYS A 61 18.03 -13.81 5.23
C CYS A 61 18.17 -15.26 5.75
N ARG A 62 17.59 -16.24 5.04
CA ARG A 62 17.66 -17.67 5.44
C ARG A 62 18.98 -18.33 5.06
N LEU A 63 19.54 -17.99 3.89
CA LEU A 63 20.75 -18.65 3.39
C LEU A 63 22.03 -18.13 4.05
N ASN A 64 22.13 -16.82 4.26
CA ASN A 64 23.32 -16.21 4.84
C ASN A 64 22.97 -14.93 5.59
N LEU A 65 22.55 -15.06 6.85
CA LEU A 65 22.09 -13.92 7.63
C LEU A 65 23.15 -12.83 7.82
N SER A 66 24.41 -13.21 8.09
CA SER A 66 25.50 -12.25 8.28
C SER A 66 25.88 -11.53 6.98
N GLY A 67 25.69 -12.18 5.82
CA GLY A 67 25.86 -11.56 4.49
C GLY A 67 24.63 -10.80 3.98
N ALA A 68 23.43 -11.10 4.51
CA ALA A 68 22.16 -10.58 4.01
C ALA A 68 22.08 -9.05 4.04
N ALA A 69 22.68 -8.39 5.04
CA ALA A 69 22.71 -6.93 5.13
C ALA A 69 23.33 -6.25 3.89
N ASN A 70 24.19 -6.98 3.15
CA ASN A 70 24.82 -6.47 1.93
C ASN A 70 24.04 -6.75 0.65
N ASP A 71 23.02 -7.61 0.71
CA ASP A 71 22.20 -7.99 -0.44
C ASP A 71 21.42 -6.79 -1.02
N PRO A 72 21.37 -6.62 -2.36
CA PRO A 72 20.67 -5.49 -2.98
C PRO A 72 19.17 -5.43 -2.67
N ASP A 73 18.48 -6.57 -2.60
CA ASP A 73 17.06 -6.63 -2.26
C ASP A 73 16.84 -6.35 -0.78
N VAL A 74 17.72 -6.83 0.09
CA VAL A 74 17.70 -6.48 1.52
C VAL A 74 17.83 -4.99 1.75
N LYS A 75 18.77 -4.32 1.06
CA LYS A 75 18.96 -2.87 1.13
C LYS A 75 17.74 -2.06 0.65
N VAL A 76 16.85 -2.66 -0.15
CA VAL A 76 15.62 -2.01 -0.64
C VAL A 76 14.43 -2.32 0.27
N VAL A 77 14.28 -3.59 0.66
CA VAL A 77 13.13 -4.12 1.39
C VAL A 77 13.18 -3.78 2.88
N ALA A 78 14.31 -3.96 3.57
CA ALA A 78 14.39 -3.70 5.02
C ALA A 78 13.98 -2.24 5.38
N PRO A 79 14.42 -1.20 4.64
CA PRO A 79 13.93 0.16 4.86
C PRO A 79 12.43 0.36 4.61
N ALA A 80 11.82 -0.41 3.70
CA ALA A 80 10.39 -0.35 3.45
C ALA A 80 9.61 -1.02 4.57
N LEU A 81 10.07 -2.18 5.05
CA LEU A 81 9.52 -2.90 6.19
C LEU A 81 9.55 -2.06 7.47
N LEU A 82 10.71 -1.46 7.78
CA LEU A 82 10.84 -0.56 8.92
C LEU A 82 9.93 0.65 8.77
N LYS A 83 9.93 1.29 7.59
CA LYS A 83 9.18 2.54 7.41
C LYS A 83 7.67 2.34 7.48
N TYR A 84 7.14 1.33 6.80
CA TYR A 84 5.69 1.23 6.54
C TYR A 84 4.99 0.20 7.42
N PHE A 85 5.75 -0.74 8.00
CA PHE A 85 5.21 -1.80 8.85
C PHE A 85 5.84 -1.84 10.25
N ARG A 86 6.75 -0.90 10.57
CA ARG A 86 7.51 -0.85 11.84
C ARG A 86 8.23 -2.17 12.16
N ILE A 87 8.65 -2.88 11.12
CA ILE A 87 9.44 -4.11 11.26
C ILE A 87 10.92 -3.74 11.15
N ASN A 88 11.60 -3.71 12.28
CA ASN A 88 13.06 -3.56 12.32
C ASN A 88 13.72 -4.95 12.21
N ILE A 89 14.62 -5.11 11.24
CA ILE A 89 15.36 -6.36 11.05
C ILE A 89 16.76 -6.16 11.62
N ASP A 90 17.00 -6.67 12.81
CA ASP A 90 18.33 -6.66 13.41
C ASP A 90 19.13 -7.89 12.95
N PHE A 91 19.98 -7.70 11.94
CA PHE A 91 20.82 -8.77 11.39
C PHE A 91 21.86 -9.33 12.36
N ALA A 92 22.12 -8.66 13.49
CA ALA A 92 23.00 -9.19 14.54
C ALA A 92 22.28 -10.19 15.45
N ASP A 93 20.96 -10.13 15.57
CA ASP A 93 20.14 -11.03 16.39
C ASP A 93 19.35 -12.02 15.52
N GLN A 94 19.90 -13.24 15.38
CA GLN A 94 19.28 -14.29 14.56
C GLN A 94 17.87 -14.67 15.02
N ALA A 95 17.60 -14.65 16.34
CA ALA A 95 16.30 -15.01 16.89
C ALA A 95 15.26 -13.95 16.56
N ALA A 96 15.63 -12.67 16.66
CA ALA A 96 14.79 -11.55 16.25
C ALA A 96 14.47 -11.61 14.74
N VAL A 97 15.46 -11.88 13.88
CA VAL A 97 15.22 -11.99 12.44
C VAL A 97 14.22 -13.11 12.12
N ARG A 98 14.39 -14.31 12.68
CA ARG A 98 13.46 -15.43 12.43
C ARG A 98 12.02 -15.09 12.82
N LYS A 99 11.82 -14.38 13.94
CA LYS A 99 10.49 -13.90 14.35
C LYS A 99 9.89 -12.96 13.30
N HIS A 100 10.69 -12.02 12.78
CA HIS A 100 10.23 -11.08 11.75
C HIS A 100 10.02 -11.71 10.38
N LEU A 101 10.80 -12.72 9.98
CA LEU A 101 10.61 -13.43 8.70
C LEU A 101 9.20 -14.00 8.56
N SER A 102 8.63 -14.55 9.65
CA SER A 102 7.24 -15.01 9.65
C SER A 102 6.24 -13.88 9.34
N ARG A 103 6.48 -12.65 9.80
CA ARG A 103 5.64 -11.48 9.47
C ARG A 103 5.85 -11.04 8.03
N VAL A 104 7.09 -11.07 7.55
CA VAL A 104 7.44 -10.72 6.16
C VAL A 104 6.78 -11.68 5.16
N ASP A 105 6.76 -12.98 5.46
CA ASP A 105 6.06 -13.98 4.64
C ASP A 105 4.56 -13.68 4.55
N ARG A 106 3.94 -13.27 5.65
CA ARG A 106 2.51 -12.93 5.69
C ARG A 106 2.21 -11.63 4.93
N ILE A 107 3.10 -10.63 5.01
CA ILE A 107 3.04 -9.42 4.16
C ILE A 107 3.14 -9.81 2.68
N ARG A 108 4.04 -10.73 2.32
CA ARG A 108 4.18 -11.24 0.95
C ARG A 108 2.90 -11.93 0.48
N MET A 109 2.25 -12.74 1.31
CA MET A 109 0.96 -13.36 0.99
C MET A 109 -0.14 -12.33 0.70
N VAL A 110 -0.16 -11.21 1.45
CA VAL A 110 -1.09 -10.10 1.18
C VAL A 110 -0.80 -9.48 -0.18
N TYR A 111 0.46 -9.19 -0.51
CA TYR A 111 0.81 -8.69 -1.84
C TYR A 111 0.47 -9.68 -2.96
N GLN A 112 0.65 -10.99 -2.74
CA GLN A 112 0.22 -12.01 -3.70
C GLN A 112 -1.30 -11.97 -3.93
N THR A 113 -2.08 -11.82 -2.86
CA THR A 113 -3.55 -11.67 -2.94
C THR A 113 -3.93 -10.44 -3.77
N ILE A 114 -3.26 -9.31 -3.53
CA ILE A 114 -3.47 -8.08 -4.31
C ILE A 114 -3.06 -8.30 -5.77
N SER A 115 -1.91 -8.94 -6.01
CA SER A 115 -1.40 -9.23 -7.35
C SER A 115 -2.39 -10.06 -8.14
N THR A 116 -2.88 -11.16 -7.56
CA THR A 116 -3.91 -12.02 -8.17
C THR A 116 -5.17 -11.23 -8.51
N GLY A 117 -5.62 -10.35 -7.60
CA GLY A 117 -6.77 -9.48 -7.86
C GLY A 117 -6.54 -8.50 -9.01
N LEU A 118 -5.35 -7.90 -9.09
CA LEU A 118 -4.99 -6.92 -10.11
C LEU A 118 -4.56 -7.53 -11.45
N THR A 119 -4.27 -8.83 -11.55
CA THR A 119 -3.78 -9.44 -12.81
C THR A 119 -4.64 -10.59 -13.35
N LEU A 120 -5.33 -11.33 -12.49
CA LEU A 120 -6.08 -12.54 -12.89
C LEU A 120 -7.59 -12.37 -12.80
N ARG A 121 -8.07 -11.41 -12.01
CA ARG A 121 -9.50 -11.13 -11.87
C ARG A 121 -9.88 -9.92 -12.72
N GLU A 122 -11.09 -9.93 -13.23
CA GLU A 122 -11.67 -8.72 -13.80
C GLU A 122 -11.70 -7.62 -12.73
N CYS A 123 -11.12 -6.48 -13.06
CA CYS A 123 -10.99 -5.34 -12.17
C CYS A 123 -11.51 -4.09 -12.87
N ASN A 124 -12.75 -3.72 -12.57
CA ASN A 124 -13.33 -2.50 -13.09
C ASN A 124 -12.76 -1.27 -12.37
N ILE A 125 -12.39 -0.28 -13.15
CA ILE A 125 -12.00 1.05 -12.70
C ILE A 125 -13.05 2.05 -13.19
N ILE A 126 -13.80 2.63 -12.26
CA ILE A 126 -14.81 3.65 -12.59
C ILE A 126 -14.18 5.03 -12.49
N ILE A 127 -14.28 5.81 -13.55
CA ILE A 127 -13.91 7.22 -13.57
C ILE A 127 -15.14 8.04 -13.21
N GLU A 128 -15.01 8.91 -12.21
CA GLU A 128 -16.13 9.69 -11.67
C GLU A 128 -15.71 11.11 -11.31
N THR A 129 -16.68 12.03 -11.31
CA THR A 129 -16.52 13.36 -10.71
C THR A 129 -16.89 13.28 -9.24
N MET A 130 -15.90 13.33 -8.36
CA MET A 130 -16.10 13.29 -6.91
C MET A 130 -15.77 14.64 -6.28
N ALA A 131 -16.14 14.83 -5.01
CA ALA A 131 -15.69 15.98 -4.21
C ALA A 131 -14.15 16.13 -4.26
N ALA A 132 -13.66 17.36 -4.26
CA ALA A 132 -12.23 17.67 -4.45
C ALA A 132 -11.30 17.00 -3.41
N THR A 133 -11.82 16.67 -2.22
CA THR A 133 -11.07 15.99 -1.16
C THR A 133 -10.96 14.47 -1.37
N THR A 134 -11.81 13.91 -2.23
CA THR A 134 -11.87 12.48 -2.53
C THR A 134 -11.04 12.16 -3.77
N LYS A 135 -9.99 11.36 -3.59
CA LYS A 135 -9.07 10.96 -4.67
C LYS A 135 -9.54 9.68 -5.37
N ALA A 136 -9.93 8.72 -4.55
CA ALA A 136 -10.39 7.40 -4.95
C ALA A 136 -11.17 6.77 -3.79
N ARG A 137 -11.87 5.68 -4.07
CA ARG A 137 -12.46 4.76 -3.09
C ARG A 137 -12.74 3.41 -3.76
N VAL A 138 -13.05 2.40 -2.97
CA VAL A 138 -13.78 1.22 -3.46
C VAL A 138 -15.28 1.44 -3.25
N ALA A 139 -16.08 1.24 -4.30
CA ALA A 139 -17.53 1.39 -4.24
C ALA A 139 -18.11 0.57 -3.07
N LEU A 140 -19.06 1.15 -2.35
CA LEU A 140 -19.64 0.60 -1.12
C LEU A 140 -20.60 -0.56 -1.41
N GLU A 141 -20.06 -1.67 -1.88
CA GLU A 141 -20.69 -2.97 -1.74
C GLU A 141 -19.99 -3.70 -0.61
N GLN A 142 -20.52 -3.53 0.60
CA GLN A 142 -20.02 -4.21 1.78
C GLN A 142 -20.84 -5.48 2.03
N LYS A 143 -20.23 -6.65 1.81
CA LYS A 143 -20.82 -7.91 2.23
C LYS A 143 -20.29 -8.30 3.60
N LYS A 144 -21.17 -8.43 4.59
CA LYS A 144 -20.80 -9.01 5.89
C LYS A 144 -20.44 -10.49 5.70
N ARG A 145 -19.34 -10.91 6.32
CA ARG A 145 -18.87 -12.31 6.29
C ARG A 145 -18.45 -12.74 7.68
N ASP A 146 -18.68 -14.02 7.97
CA ASP A 146 -18.20 -14.67 9.17
C ASP A 146 -16.71 -15.06 9.03
N GLY A 147 -16.01 -15.17 10.16
CA GLY A 147 -14.60 -15.53 10.24
C GLY A 147 -13.64 -14.35 10.09
N ALA A 148 -12.37 -14.63 9.78
CA ALA A 148 -11.34 -13.61 9.59
C ALA A 148 -11.30 -13.07 8.15
N SER A 149 -11.06 -11.77 8.00
CA SER A 149 -10.75 -11.15 6.70
C SER A 149 -9.48 -11.73 6.05
N PRO A 150 -9.29 -11.63 4.71
CA PRO A 150 -8.12 -12.18 4.02
C PRO A 150 -6.79 -11.75 4.63
N ILE A 151 -6.64 -10.46 4.95
CA ILE A 151 -5.45 -9.94 5.64
C ILE A 151 -5.26 -10.60 7.00
N ARG A 152 -6.32 -10.72 7.80
CA ARG A 152 -6.25 -11.37 9.10
C ARG A 152 -5.92 -12.87 9.03
N ARG A 153 -6.49 -13.58 8.06
CA ARG A 153 -6.13 -14.98 7.81
C ARG A 153 -4.65 -15.13 7.46
N ALA A 154 -4.10 -14.19 6.69
CA ALA A 154 -2.66 -14.18 6.44
C ALA A 154 -1.86 -14.04 7.74
N PHE A 155 -2.38 -13.36 8.76
CA PHE A 155 -1.77 -13.24 10.09
C PHE A 155 -2.19 -14.30 11.11
N GLY A 156 -3.00 -15.29 10.71
CA GLY A 156 -3.36 -16.45 11.54
C GLY A 156 -4.44 -16.15 12.59
N PHE A 157 -5.17 -15.04 12.45
CA PHE A 157 -6.31 -14.77 13.31
C PHE A 157 -7.50 -15.65 12.92
N THR A 158 -8.24 -16.10 13.94
CA THR A 158 -9.42 -16.96 13.79
C THR A 158 -10.67 -16.17 13.36
N ASP A 159 -10.76 -14.90 13.77
CA ASP A 159 -11.86 -13.98 13.47
C ASP A 159 -11.39 -12.50 13.49
N GLU A 160 -12.31 -11.56 13.27
CA GLU A 160 -12.03 -10.16 13.61
C GLU A 160 -12.06 -9.98 15.13
N PHE A 161 -11.16 -9.14 15.65
CA PHE A 161 -11.05 -8.82 17.08
C PHE A 161 -12.44 -8.67 17.74
N GLY A 162 -12.75 -9.58 18.65
CA GLY A 162 -14.03 -9.63 19.35
C GLY A 162 -15.15 -10.33 18.58
N HIS A 163 -14.84 -11.34 17.76
CA HIS A 163 -15.79 -12.16 17.00
C HIS A 163 -16.74 -11.34 16.10
N LYS A 164 -16.30 -10.16 15.66
CA LYS A 164 -17.12 -9.29 14.81
C LYS A 164 -17.14 -9.86 13.39
N GLN A 165 -18.28 -9.76 12.72
CA GLN A 165 -18.32 -9.97 11.27
C GLN A 165 -17.45 -8.91 10.60
N TRP A 166 -16.64 -9.32 9.64
CA TRP A 166 -15.92 -8.37 8.81
C TRP A 166 -16.76 -7.98 7.60
N GLN A 167 -16.52 -6.76 7.14
CA GLN A 167 -17.11 -6.22 5.91
C GLN A 167 -16.09 -6.35 4.80
N MET A 168 -16.46 -7.07 3.73
CA MET A 168 -15.65 -7.16 2.51
C MET A 168 -16.07 -6.07 1.53
N SER A 169 -15.12 -5.22 1.12
CA SER A 169 -15.31 -4.29 0.00
C SER A 169 -15.24 -5.05 -1.32
N ILE A 170 -16.37 -5.30 -1.97
CA ILE A 170 -16.42 -6.03 -3.27
C ILE A 170 -16.67 -5.16 -4.49
N GLY A 171 -17.06 -3.90 -4.28
CA GLY A 171 -17.38 -2.97 -5.35
C GLY A 171 -16.17 -2.58 -6.21
N ASP A 172 -16.42 -1.78 -7.23
CA ASP A 172 -15.40 -1.34 -8.18
C ASP A 172 -14.45 -0.31 -7.60
N ILE A 173 -13.24 -0.19 -8.16
CA ILE A 173 -12.32 0.87 -7.76
C ILE A 173 -12.76 2.13 -8.49
N GLU A 174 -13.10 3.16 -7.75
CA GLU A 174 -13.54 4.44 -8.30
C GLU A 174 -12.43 5.49 -8.16
N LEU A 175 -12.10 6.18 -9.24
CA LEU A 175 -11.08 7.23 -9.29
C LEU A 175 -11.70 8.57 -9.68
N ASN A 176 -11.35 9.63 -8.95
CA ASN A 176 -11.77 10.98 -9.30
C ASN A 176 -11.08 11.46 -10.59
N LEU A 177 -11.85 11.89 -11.59
CA LEU A 177 -11.34 12.38 -12.87
C LEU A 177 -10.34 13.53 -12.69
N SER A 178 -10.63 14.48 -11.80
CA SER A 178 -9.73 15.63 -11.55
C SER A 178 -8.38 15.18 -10.99
N TYR A 179 -8.39 14.17 -10.11
CA TYR A 179 -7.19 13.56 -9.56
C TYR A 179 -6.39 12.80 -10.62
N VAL A 180 -7.07 11.99 -11.45
CA VAL A 180 -6.44 11.26 -12.56
C VAL A 180 -5.80 12.22 -13.54
N ASN A 181 -6.42 13.37 -13.83
CA ASN A 181 -5.89 14.36 -14.75
C ASN A 181 -4.72 15.15 -14.15
N GLY A 182 -4.85 15.60 -12.90
CA GLY A 182 -3.87 16.48 -12.25
C GLY A 182 -2.59 15.80 -11.77
N GLU A 183 -2.62 14.51 -11.46
CA GLU A 183 -1.50 13.84 -10.78
C GLU A 183 -0.60 13.03 -11.71
N PRO A 184 0.68 12.83 -11.35
CA PRO A 184 1.57 11.93 -12.08
C PRO A 184 1.06 10.49 -12.10
N PRO A 185 1.29 9.73 -13.19
CA PRO A 185 0.83 8.34 -13.32
C PRO A 185 1.20 7.44 -12.14
N ASP A 186 2.42 7.56 -11.60
CA ASP A 186 2.88 6.70 -10.51
C ASP A 186 2.24 7.04 -9.15
N THR A 187 1.73 8.27 -8.98
CA THR A 187 0.95 8.66 -7.80
C THR A 187 -0.45 8.07 -7.86
N VAL A 188 -1.09 8.11 -9.04
CA VAL A 188 -2.40 7.46 -9.26
C VAL A 188 -2.27 5.94 -9.18
N ALA A 189 -1.23 5.34 -9.76
CA ALA A 189 -0.95 3.91 -9.68
C ALA A 189 -0.83 3.41 -8.23
N ARG A 190 -0.10 4.14 -7.38
CA ARG A 190 -0.03 3.86 -5.93
C ARG A 190 -1.43 3.88 -5.29
N THR A 191 -2.30 4.77 -5.74
CA THR A 191 -3.67 4.87 -5.24
C THR A 191 -4.48 3.66 -5.69
N VAL A 192 -4.32 3.18 -6.92
CA VAL A 192 -4.91 1.90 -7.37
C VAL A 192 -4.42 0.73 -6.53
N VAL A 193 -3.14 0.69 -6.12
CA VAL A 193 -2.63 -0.33 -5.19
C VAL A 193 -3.28 -0.21 -3.80
N HIS A 194 -3.48 1.01 -3.30
CA HIS A 194 -4.19 1.27 -2.04
C HIS A 194 -5.63 0.72 -2.11
N GLU A 195 -6.42 1.14 -3.09
CA GLU A 195 -7.80 0.67 -3.26
C GLU A 195 -7.88 -0.83 -3.56
N GLY A 196 -6.95 -1.34 -4.38
CA GLY A 196 -6.82 -2.78 -4.64
C GLY A 196 -6.54 -3.59 -3.37
N SER A 197 -5.79 -3.02 -2.43
CA SER A 197 -5.56 -3.68 -1.13
C SER A 197 -6.84 -3.78 -0.30
N HIS A 198 -7.72 -2.76 -0.33
CA HIS A 198 -9.04 -2.84 0.30
C HIS A 198 -9.88 -3.92 -0.38
N LYS A 199 -9.99 -3.87 -1.72
CA LYS A 199 -10.85 -4.77 -2.50
C LYS A 199 -10.45 -6.25 -2.37
N PHE A 200 -9.15 -6.55 -2.44
CA PHE A 200 -8.69 -7.93 -2.56
C PHE A 200 -8.15 -8.52 -1.27
N ALA A 201 -7.50 -7.72 -0.43
CA ALA A 201 -6.93 -8.18 0.84
C ALA A 201 -7.72 -7.72 2.07
N ASN A 202 -8.69 -6.82 1.91
CA ASN A 202 -9.47 -6.24 3.01
C ASN A 202 -8.61 -5.53 4.06
N THR A 203 -7.60 -4.79 3.59
CA THR A 203 -6.89 -3.79 4.39
C THR A 203 -7.87 -2.70 4.87
N LYS A 204 -7.44 -1.89 5.84
CA LYS A 204 -8.21 -0.82 6.46
C LYS A 204 -7.50 0.51 6.33
N ASP A 205 -8.26 1.59 6.35
CA ASP A 205 -7.76 2.96 6.54
C ASP A 205 -7.52 3.21 8.02
N VAL A 206 -6.44 2.62 8.53
CA VAL A 206 -6.10 2.66 9.96
C VAL A 206 -5.66 4.06 10.39
N LEU A 207 -5.05 4.82 9.47
CA LEU A 207 -4.35 6.05 9.76
C LEU A 207 -5.20 7.30 9.50
N TYR A 208 -5.19 8.28 10.41
CA TYR A 208 -5.78 9.61 10.16
C TYR A 208 -4.88 10.45 9.23
N LYS A 209 -5.45 11.02 8.17
CA LYS A 209 -4.74 11.54 6.99
C LYS A 209 -3.93 12.83 7.23
N ASP A 210 -4.32 13.67 8.18
CA ASP A 210 -3.71 15.00 8.36
C ASP A 210 -2.53 15.01 9.35
N GLY A 211 -2.46 14.04 10.28
CA GLY A 211 -1.36 13.92 11.25
C GLY A 211 -0.22 12.99 10.83
N SER A 212 -0.42 12.17 9.80
CA SER A 212 0.38 10.97 9.54
C SER A 212 1.53 11.11 8.53
N PHE A 213 1.53 12.22 7.80
CA PHE A 213 2.67 12.66 6.98
C PHE A 213 3.42 13.84 7.62
N ALA A 214 2.93 14.36 8.74
CA ALA A 214 3.66 15.33 9.54
C ALA A 214 4.92 14.63 10.03
N LYS A 215 6.06 15.04 9.47
CA LYS A 215 7.36 14.81 10.07
C LYS A 215 7.24 15.37 11.49
N LEU A 216 6.99 14.55 12.51
CA LEU A 216 7.11 15.03 13.89
C LEU A 216 8.50 15.64 13.99
N PRO A 217 8.67 16.96 14.14
CA PRO A 217 9.99 17.54 14.21
C PRO A 217 10.76 16.83 15.33
N SER A 218 12.09 16.71 15.19
CA SER A 218 12.89 15.79 16.00
C SER A 218 12.78 16.04 17.51
N ASP A 219 12.40 17.26 17.88
CA ASP A 219 12.08 17.74 19.23
C ASP A 219 10.75 17.23 19.78
N GLN A 220 9.78 16.85 18.94
CA GLN A 220 8.49 16.27 19.34
C GLN A 220 8.50 14.74 19.40
N PHE A 221 9.64 14.10 19.12
CA PHE A 221 9.75 12.64 19.10
C PHE A 221 9.67 12.01 20.49
N GLU A 222 10.34 12.59 21.48
CA GLU A 222 10.30 12.12 22.87
C GLU A 222 8.93 12.32 23.51
N GLU A 223 8.26 13.42 23.18
CA GLU A 223 6.87 13.69 23.59
C GLU A 223 5.91 12.67 22.96
N ALA A 224 6.03 12.41 21.66
CA ALA A 224 5.27 11.36 20.98
C ALA A 224 5.56 9.96 21.54
N LYS A 225 6.77 9.68 22.02
CA LYS A 225 7.13 8.43 22.71
C LYS A 225 6.48 8.35 24.10
N GLN A 226 6.41 9.44 24.84
CA GLN A 226 5.73 9.53 26.13
C GLN A 226 4.21 9.34 26.00
N TYR A 227 3.60 9.88 24.94
CA TYR A 227 2.19 9.62 24.60
C TYR A 227 1.97 8.27 23.91
N GLY A 228 3.03 7.48 23.73
CA GLY A 228 3.00 6.15 23.12
C GLY A 228 2.76 6.15 21.62
N ILE A 229 2.68 7.31 20.94
CA ILE A 229 2.43 7.54 19.49
C ILE A 229 3.50 6.86 18.64
N ILE A 230 4.66 6.66 19.26
CA ILE A 230 5.85 6.01 18.75
C ILE A 230 6.21 4.94 19.78
N GLY A 231 6.45 3.70 19.33
CA GLY A 231 6.73 2.59 20.25
C GLY A 231 8.06 2.80 20.99
N ALA A 232 8.18 2.19 22.17
CA ALA A 232 9.37 2.34 23.02
C ALA A 232 10.71 2.00 22.31
N ASN A 233 10.65 1.16 21.26
CA ASN A 233 11.79 0.68 20.47
C ASN A 233 11.91 1.33 19.08
N ASP A 234 11.06 2.30 18.73
CA ASP A 234 11.15 2.98 17.45
C ASP A 234 12.35 3.93 17.42
N GLN A 235 13.08 3.89 16.31
CA GLN A 235 14.18 4.83 16.05
C GLN A 235 13.61 6.15 15.49
N PRO A 236 14.06 7.32 15.99
CA PRO A 236 13.60 8.62 15.53
C PRO A 236 13.84 8.85 14.05
N GLU A 237 15.02 8.46 13.62
CA GLU A 237 15.48 8.66 12.27
C GLU A 237 16.53 7.60 11.96
N PHE A 238 16.51 7.05 10.76
CA PHE A 238 17.57 6.18 10.27
C PHE A 238 18.11 6.68 8.94
N THR A 239 19.43 6.67 8.81
CA THR A 239 20.12 7.06 7.59
C THR A 239 20.39 5.83 6.76
N LEU A 240 19.96 5.83 5.50
CA LEU A 240 20.35 4.76 4.59
C LEU A 240 21.80 4.94 4.16
N PRO A 241 22.56 3.84 3.99
CA PRO A 241 23.89 3.91 3.38
C PRO A 241 23.85 4.70 2.07
N GLY A 242 24.69 5.73 1.96
CA GLY A 242 24.77 6.58 0.76
C GLY A 242 23.66 7.65 0.62
N ARG A 243 22.88 7.96 1.66
CA ARG A 243 21.92 9.09 1.64
C ARG A 243 22.14 10.07 2.78
N THR A 244 22.00 11.36 2.48
CA THR A 244 22.01 12.44 3.48
C THR A 244 20.65 12.62 4.17
N LYS A 245 19.55 12.30 3.47
CA LYS A 245 18.19 12.45 4.00
C LYS A 245 17.81 11.24 4.87
N LYS A 246 17.54 11.52 6.14
CA LYS A 246 17.07 10.54 7.11
C LYS A 246 15.64 10.07 6.80
N LEU A 247 15.36 8.80 7.08
CA LEU A 247 14.03 8.19 7.00
C LEU A 247 13.44 8.08 8.40
N ARG A 248 12.12 8.21 8.48
CA ARG A 248 11.37 8.04 9.72
C ARG A 248 10.31 6.97 9.50
N PRO A 249 10.10 6.04 10.45
CA PRO A 249 8.93 5.16 10.46
C PRO A 249 7.64 5.97 10.36
N MET A 250 6.60 5.38 9.77
CA MET A 250 5.27 5.97 9.86
C MET A 250 4.78 5.89 11.31
N ALA A 251 4.23 7.00 11.79
CA ALA A 251 3.63 7.14 13.10
C ALA A 251 2.29 7.87 12.94
N GLY A 252 1.41 7.72 13.92
CA GLY A 252 0.11 8.38 13.93
C GLY A 252 -0.88 7.70 14.85
N THR A 253 -2.03 8.35 15.00
CA THR A 253 -3.19 7.83 15.74
C THR A 253 -4.17 7.11 14.81
N GLU A 254 -4.85 6.13 15.37
CA GLU A 254 -5.85 5.36 14.65
C GLU A 254 -7.05 6.25 14.31
N LYS A 255 -7.48 6.19 13.05
CA LYS A 255 -8.55 7.02 12.50
C LYS A 255 -9.82 6.96 13.36
N GLY A 256 -10.28 8.12 13.82
CA GLY A 256 -11.47 8.23 14.68
C GLY A 256 -11.23 7.91 16.15
N THR A 257 -9.96 7.81 16.57
CA THR A 257 -9.55 7.59 17.95
C THR A 257 -8.34 8.45 18.33
N GLU A 258 -8.05 8.56 19.62
CA GLU A 258 -6.80 9.15 20.14
C GLU A 258 -5.71 8.09 20.35
N ASN A 259 -6.04 6.81 20.08
CA ASN A 259 -5.13 5.70 20.32
C ASN A 259 -4.04 5.65 19.28
N VAL A 260 -2.88 5.19 19.71
CA VAL A 260 -1.72 5.02 18.84
C VAL A 260 -1.87 3.75 18.03
N ILE A 261 -1.50 3.83 16.75
CA ILE A 261 -1.48 2.68 15.87
C ILE A 261 -0.40 1.70 16.33
N THR A 262 -0.85 0.55 16.82
CA THR A 262 0.02 -0.57 17.21
C THR A 262 0.69 -1.19 15.98
N ASP A 263 1.79 -1.92 16.20
CA ASP A 263 2.50 -2.65 15.14
C ASP A 263 1.56 -3.57 14.33
N GLU A 264 0.58 -4.18 14.97
CA GLU A 264 -0.41 -5.04 14.29
C GLU A 264 -1.38 -4.23 13.44
N ARG A 265 -1.79 -3.05 13.89
CA ARG A 265 -2.66 -2.17 13.12
C ARG A 265 -1.94 -1.65 11.86
N TRP A 266 -0.61 -1.47 11.89
CA TRP A 266 0.17 -1.17 10.69
C TRP A 266 0.16 -2.29 9.65
N LEU A 267 0.03 -3.56 10.08
CA LEU A 267 -0.11 -4.70 9.17
C LEU A 267 -1.47 -4.73 8.49
N GLU A 268 -2.49 -4.05 9.01
CA GLU A 268 -3.81 -3.95 8.36
C GLU A 268 -3.94 -2.70 7.48
N ASN A 269 -2.99 -1.76 7.53
CA ASN A 269 -3.14 -0.44 6.93
C ASN A 269 -2.90 -0.44 5.40
N ALA A 270 -3.90 -0.01 4.62
CA ALA A 270 -3.82 0.02 3.16
C ALA A 270 -2.65 0.89 2.64
N ASP A 271 -2.43 2.04 3.27
CA ASP A 271 -1.33 2.93 2.90
C ASP A 271 0.05 2.31 3.11
N SER A 272 0.22 1.43 4.11
CA SER A 272 1.47 0.73 4.34
C SER A 272 1.86 -0.13 3.12
N TYR A 273 0.91 -0.88 2.58
CA TYR A 273 1.11 -1.68 1.37
C TYR A 273 1.36 -0.82 0.13
N ALA A 274 0.57 0.24 -0.06
CA ALA A 274 0.67 1.10 -1.23
C ALA A 274 2.02 1.85 -1.29
N TRP A 275 2.46 2.42 -0.17
CA TRP A 275 3.71 3.17 -0.09
C TRP A 275 4.96 2.30 -0.09
N ALA A 276 4.90 1.12 0.56
CA ALA A 276 5.99 0.15 0.48
C ALA A 276 6.18 -0.34 -0.96
N ALA A 277 5.08 -0.67 -1.66
CA ALA A 277 5.16 -1.16 -3.04
C ALA A 277 5.75 -0.12 -4.00
N ARG A 278 5.24 1.13 -3.94
CA ARG A 278 5.79 2.23 -4.75
C ARG A 278 7.27 2.46 -4.45
N ARG A 279 7.68 2.39 -3.19
CA ARG A 279 9.09 2.60 -2.79
C ARG A 279 9.99 1.52 -3.38
N ILE A 280 9.64 0.25 -3.17
CA ILE A 280 10.43 -0.90 -3.62
C ILE A 280 10.54 -0.86 -5.14
N TRP A 281 9.41 -0.69 -5.84
CA TRP A 281 9.39 -0.57 -7.31
C TRP A 281 10.30 0.55 -7.81
N LYS A 282 10.18 1.78 -7.27
CA LYS A 282 11.04 2.90 -7.70
C LYS A 282 12.53 2.63 -7.54
N HIS A 283 12.91 1.89 -6.51
CA HIS A 283 14.30 1.51 -6.27
C HIS A 283 14.75 0.41 -7.24
N LYS A 284 13.93 -0.61 -7.47
CA LYS A 284 14.25 -1.75 -8.34
C LYS A 284 14.27 -1.40 -9.82
N THR A 285 13.41 -0.48 -10.27
CA THR A 285 13.30 -0.08 -11.68
C THR A 285 14.13 1.15 -12.03
N ASN A 286 14.86 1.74 -11.08
CA ASN A 286 15.55 3.01 -11.26
C ASN A 286 14.65 4.14 -11.79
N PHE A 287 13.34 4.10 -11.51
CA PHE A 287 12.33 5.01 -12.09
C PHE A 287 12.70 6.50 -11.96
N ARG A 288 13.44 6.90 -10.91
CA ARG A 288 13.88 8.28 -10.68
C ARG A 288 15.17 8.69 -11.39
N ARG A 289 15.91 7.77 -11.99
CA ARG A 289 17.14 8.05 -12.75
C ARG A 289 16.91 8.18 -14.25
N ALA A 290 15.73 7.77 -14.73
CA ALA A 290 15.36 7.78 -16.15
C ALA A 290 14.49 8.99 -16.56
N ALA A 291 14.42 10.01 -15.71
CA ALA A 291 13.69 11.26 -15.94
C ALA A 291 14.64 12.45 -15.80
#